data_AF-X1JYL3-F1
#
_entry.id   AF-X1JYL3-F1
#
_cell.length_a   1.000
_cell.length_b   1.000
_cell.length_c   1.000
_cell.angle_alpha   90.00
_cell.angle_beta   90.00
_cell.angle_gamma   90.00
#
_symmetry.space_group_name_H-M   'P 1'
#
loop_
_entity.id
_entity.type
_entity.pdbx_description
1 polymer ?
#
loop_
_entity_poly.entity_id
_entity_poly.type
_entity_poly.pdbx_seq_one_letter_code
_entity_poly.pdbx_strand_id
1 'polypeptide(L)'
;TILRRWKGDEWETINWYIADRNGKRMFTPSTDRNGILNKDYFMLIIAPNTFTGVALTHGQKHLIIAPAHGLAQLAIKKILNNNKILEQLAEKRQRYEYFQAIIEVPGKLTKNGYEPSGKFPLVRVEPLELYEFESIMPYKDWIKSM
;
A
#
# COMPACT_ATOMS: atom_id res chain seq x y z
N THR A 1 13.48 -5.13 4.78
CA THR A 1 14.65 -5.83 4.22
C THR A 1 15.13 -5.09 2.99
N ILE A 2 16.41 -4.73 2.91
CA ILE A 2 16.97 -4.09 1.70
C ILE A 2 17.12 -5.19 0.64
N LEU A 3 16.44 -5.07 -0.50
CA LEU A 3 16.66 -5.98 -1.61
C LEU A 3 17.99 -5.62 -2.27
N ARG A 4 18.85 -6.62 -2.47
CA ARG A 4 20.12 -6.45 -3.16
C ARG A 4 20.22 -7.47 -4.29
N ARG A 5 20.74 -7.03 -5.44
CA ARG A 5 21.04 -7.91 -6.58
C ARG A 5 22.55 -7.90 -6.81
N TRP A 6 23.12 -9.10 -6.91
CA TRP A 6 24.51 -9.26 -7.30
C TRP A 6 24.66 -9.01 -8.80
N LYS A 7 25.57 -8.10 -9.17
CA LYS A 7 25.89 -7.76 -10.57
C LYS A 7 27.30 -8.16 -10.99
N GLY A 8 27.87 -9.18 -10.33
CA GLY A 8 29.21 -9.69 -10.65
C GLY A 8 30.29 -9.09 -9.75
N ASP A 9 30.38 -7.75 -9.69
CA ASP A 9 31.43 -7.06 -8.94
C ASP A 9 30.90 -6.21 -7.78
N GLU A 10 29.60 -5.92 -7.79
CA GLU A 10 28.94 -5.09 -6.78
C GLU A 10 27.52 -5.57 -6.43
N TRP A 11 27.11 -5.26 -5.21
CA TRP A 11 25.71 -5.39 -4.78
C TRP A 11 24.95 -4.12 -5.14
N GLU A 12 24.08 -4.22 -6.13
CA GLU A 12 23.16 -3.15 -6.46
C GLU A 12 21.98 -3.19 -5.47
N THR A 13 21.77 -2.08 -4.76
CA THR A 13 20.58 -1.93 -3.93
C THR A 13 19.37 -1.71 -4.83
N ILE A 14 18.40 -2.60 -4.75
CA ILE A 14 17.12 -2.46 -5.46
C ILE A 14 16.10 -1.94 -4.45
N ASN A 15 15.36 -0.91 -4.84
CA ASN A 15 14.15 -0.55 -4.11
C ASN A 15 13.18 -1.73 -4.11
N TRP A 16 12.42 -1.85 -3.03
CA TRP A 16 11.29 -2.76 -2.98
C TRP A 16 10.30 -2.44 -4.11
N TYR A 17 9.47 -3.38 -4.53
CA TYR A 17 8.48 -3.13 -5.58
C TYR A 17 7.19 -3.90 -5.29
N ILE A 18 6.10 -3.44 -5.88
CA ILE A 18 4.83 -4.17 -5.90
C ILE A 18 4.78 -4.94 -7.22
N ALA A 19 4.57 -6.24 -7.13
CA ALA A 19 4.40 -7.14 -8.27
C ALA A 19 2.93 -7.52 -8.44
N ASP A 20 2.54 -7.95 -9.64
CA ASP A 20 1.29 -8.66 -9.83
C ASP A 20 1.38 -10.14 -9.39
N ARG A 21 0.27 -10.87 -9.52
CA ARG A 21 0.17 -12.30 -9.18
C ARG A 21 1.15 -13.20 -9.95
N ASN A 22 1.62 -12.75 -11.11
CA ASN A 22 2.58 -13.47 -11.94
C ASN A 22 4.03 -13.06 -11.63
N GLY A 23 4.26 -12.25 -10.59
CA GLY A 23 5.57 -11.72 -10.24
C GLY A 23 6.06 -10.60 -11.15
N LYS A 24 5.22 -10.10 -12.07
CA LYS A 24 5.59 -8.98 -12.94
C LYS A 24 5.61 -7.69 -12.13
N ARG A 25 6.70 -6.93 -12.21
CA ARG A 25 6.83 -5.63 -11.54
C ARG A 25 5.77 -4.65 -12.05
N MET A 26 4.99 -4.08 -11.13
CA MET A 26 3.93 -3.12 -11.44
C MET A 26 4.27 -1.71 -10.94
N PHE A 27 4.69 -1.59 -9.69
CA PHE A 27 5.00 -0.29 -9.07
C PHE A 27 6.37 -0.33 -8.43
N THR A 28 7.26 0.58 -8.85
CA THR A 28 8.63 0.68 -8.33
C THR A 28 8.84 2.08 -7.74
N PRO A 29 9.21 2.20 -6.46
CA PRO A 29 9.59 3.45 -5.84
C PRO A 29 10.75 4.11 -6.59
N SER A 30 10.75 5.44 -6.65
CA SER A 30 11.81 6.20 -7.34
C SER A 30 12.68 6.96 -6.37
N THR A 31 13.91 7.21 -6.80
CA THR A 31 14.88 8.04 -6.09
C THR A 31 15.18 9.31 -6.88
N ASP A 32 15.68 10.33 -6.19
CA ASP A 32 16.27 11.50 -6.83
C ASP A 32 17.67 11.19 -7.40
N ARG A 33 18.34 12.22 -7.91
CA ARG A 33 19.71 12.12 -8.47
C ARG A 33 20.76 11.70 -7.44
N ASN A 34 20.48 11.84 -6.15
CA ASN A 34 21.36 11.47 -5.05
C ASN A 34 21.03 10.08 -4.48
N GLY A 35 20.08 9.36 -5.09
CA GLY A 35 19.66 8.04 -4.61
C GLY A 35 18.71 8.09 -3.42
N ILE A 36 18.15 9.24 -3.06
CA ILE A 36 17.21 9.39 -1.94
C ILE A 36 15.79 9.12 -2.43
N LEU A 37 15.04 8.31 -1.69
CA LEU A 37 13.67 7.94 -2.03
C LEU A 37 12.75 9.18 -2.09
N ASN A 38 12.21 9.47 -3.27
CA ASN A 38 11.39 10.66 -3.54
C ASN A 38 9.95 10.32 -3.94
N LYS A 39 9.64 9.04 -4.17
CA LYS A 39 8.30 8.54 -4.43
C LYS A 39 8.22 7.11 -3.93
N ASP A 40 7.09 6.77 -3.32
CA ASP A 40 6.86 5.46 -2.76
C ASP A 40 5.42 5.00 -2.97
N TYR A 41 5.11 3.76 -2.60
CA TYR A 41 3.78 3.20 -2.74
C TYR A 41 3.26 2.64 -1.40
N PHE A 42 1.96 2.74 -1.19
CA PHE A 42 1.29 2.20 -0.02
C PHE A 42 0.18 1.26 -0.48
N MET A 43 0.21 0.02 0.01
CA MET A 43 -0.82 -0.98 -0.27
C MET A 43 -1.72 -1.13 0.94
N LEU A 44 -3.03 -0.94 0.73
CA LEU A 44 -4.06 -1.05 1.73
C LEU A 44 -5.04 -2.15 1.34
N ILE A 45 -5.24 -3.12 2.23
CA ILE A 45 -6.20 -4.21 2.05
C ILE A 45 -7.41 -3.95 2.93
N ILE A 46 -8.61 -4.05 2.36
CA ILE A 46 -9.84 -3.56 2.96
C ILE A 46 -10.94 -4.61 2.86
N ALA A 47 -11.62 -4.88 3.98
CA ALA A 47 -12.84 -5.68 4.00
C ALA A 47 -14.05 -4.80 3.63
N PRO A 48 -14.71 -5.01 2.48
CA PRO A 48 -15.74 -4.14 1.91
C PRO A 48 -17.06 -4.17 2.68
N ASN A 49 -17.35 -5.23 3.42
CA ASN A 49 -18.54 -5.28 4.29
C ASN A 49 -18.42 -4.34 5.50
N THR A 50 -17.20 -3.94 5.83
CA THR A 50 -16.92 -3.07 6.98
C THR A 50 -16.54 -1.65 6.57
N PHE A 51 -16.30 -1.43 5.29
CA PHE A 51 -15.84 -0.15 4.75
C PHE A 51 -16.99 0.51 3.96
N THR A 52 -17.93 1.08 4.70
CA THR A 52 -19.08 1.82 4.17
C THR A 52 -18.99 3.30 4.55
N GLY A 53 -19.70 4.18 3.84
CA GLY A 53 -19.79 5.60 4.22
C GLY A 53 -20.26 5.79 5.67
N VAL A 54 -21.21 4.99 6.14
CA VAL A 54 -21.66 5.01 7.54
C VAL A 54 -20.54 4.59 8.50
N ALA A 55 -19.82 3.51 8.19
CA ALA A 55 -18.72 3.04 9.02
C ALA A 55 -17.58 4.08 9.10
N LEU A 56 -17.31 4.79 8.00
CA LEU A 56 -16.38 5.92 7.97
C LEU A 56 -16.79 7.03 8.93
N THR A 57 -18.06 7.44 8.92
CA THR A 57 -18.59 8.50 9.79
C THR A 57 -18.50 8.13 11.27
N HIS A 58 -18.64 6.85 11.60
CA HIS A 58 -18.62 6.35 12.99
C HIS A 58 -17.24 5.82 13.44
N GLY A 59 -16.20 5.97 12.61
CA GLY A 59 -14.83 5.55 12.94
C GLY A 59 -14.60 4.03 12.93
N GLN A 60 -15.54 3.24 12.43
CA GLN A 60 -15.42 1.79 12.32
C GLN A 60 -14.72 1.43 11.00
N LYS A 61 -13.49 0.92 11.07
CA LYS A 61 -12.68 0.60 9.88
C LYS A 61 -11.87 -0.67 10.14
N HIS A 62 -12.17 -1.77 9.46
CA HIS A 62 -11.27 -2.92 9.42
C HIS A 62 -10.34 -2.78 8.22
N LEU A 63 -9.08 -2.46 8.52
CA LEU A 63 -8.04 -2.18 7.52
C LEU A 63 -6.83 -3.05 7.81
N ILE A 64 -6.38 -3.79 6.80
CA ILE A 64 -5.12 -4.52 6.84
C ILE A 64 -4.08 -3.65 6.12
N ILE A 65 -3.09 -3.19 6.88
CA ILE A 65 -1.97 -2.43 6.34
C ILE A 65 -0.92 -3.42 5.87
N ALA A 66 -0.66 -3.47 4.56
CA ALA A 66 0.45 -4.25 4.05
C ALA A 66 1.79 -3.61 4.49
N PRO A 67 2.91 -4.36 4.47
CA PRO A 67 4.22 -3.80 4.78
C PRO A 67 4.48 -2.51 3.99
N ALA A 68 4.78 -1.44 4.72
CA ALA A 68 5.13 -0.14 4.16
C ALA A 68 6.55 0.24 4.61
N HIS A 69 7.29 0.87 3.72
CA HIS A 69 8.66 1.31 3.97
C HIS A 69 8.79 2.81 3.64
N GLY A 70 9.97 3.38 3.91
CA GLY A 70 10.35 4.70 3.38
C GLY A 70 9.30 5.80 3.57
N LEU A 71 8.91 6.44 2.48
CA LEU A 71 7.93 7.53 2.50
C LEU A 71 6.52 7.00 2.78
N ALA A 72 6.20 5.79 2.33
CA ALA A 72 4.87 5.21 2.56
C ALA A 72 4.60 5.01 4.05
N GLN A 73 5.60 4.56 4.81
CA GLN A 73 5.50 4.41 6.27
C GLN A 73 5.21 5.75 6.96
N LEU A 74 5.87 6.83 6.52
CA LEU A 74 5.63 8.18 7.04
C LEU A 74 4.26 8.75 6.64
N ALA A 75 3.67 8.23 5.56
CA ALA A 75 2.40 8.71 5.01
C ALA A 75 1.17 8.01 5.60
N ILE A 76 1.32 6.85 6.27
CA ILE A 76 0.19 6.01 6.74
C ILE A 76 -0.86 6.85 7.47
N LYS A 77 -0.46 7.60 8.50
CA LYS A 77 -1.40 8.40 9.30
C LYS A 77 -2.07 9.50 8.47
N LYS A 78 -1.34 10.14 7.55
CA LYS A 78 -1.89 11.17 6.66
C LYS A 78 -2.90 10.59 5.68
N ILE A 79 -2.65 9.39 5.15
CA ILE A 79 -3.53 8.67 4.23
C ILE A 79 -4.80 8.21 4.96
N LEU A 80 -4.67 7.56 6.13
CA LEU A 80 -5.80 7.03 6.89
C LEU A 80 -6.71 8.10 7.50
N ASN A 81 -6.21 9.34 7.60
CA ASN A 81 -6.98 10.51 8.03
C ASN A 81 -7.50 11.35 6.86
N ASN A 82 -7.28 10.93 5.61
CA ASN A 82 -7.72 11.67 4.44
C ASN A 82 -9.12 11.21 4.01
N ASN A 83 -10.16 11.91 4.47
CA ASN A 83 -11.55 11.59 4.16
C ASN A 83 -11.81 11.43 2.67
N LYS A 84 -11.18 12.26 1.81
CA LYS A 84 -11.37 12.17 0.37
C LYS A 84 -10.87 10.84 -0.21
N ILE A 85 -9.75 10.31 0.29
CA ILE A 85 -9.25 8.99 -0.15
C ILE A 85 -10.19 7.90 0.34
N LEU A 86 -10.64 8.00 1.60
CA LEU A 86 -11.55 7.02 2.18
C LEU A 86 -12.90 6.99 1.47
N GLU A 87 -13.45 8.15 1.11
CA GLU A 87 -14.65 8.28 0.31
C GLU A 87 -14.46 7.66 -1.07
N GLN A 88 -13.34 7.93 -1.76
CA GLN A 88 -13.02 7.29 -3.03
C GLN A 88 -12.91 5.76 -2.91
N LEU A 89 -12.32 5.25 -1.83
CA LEU A 89 -12.25 3.82 -1.56
C LEU A 89 -13.65 3.23 -1.31
N ALA A 90 -14.52 3.95 -0.60
CA ALA A 90 -15.89 3.53 -0.33
C ALA A 90 -16.77 3.59 -1.59
N GLU A 91 -16.56 4.56 -2.48
CA GLU A 91 -17.22 4.62 -3.81
C GLU A 91 -16.77 3.47 -4.71
N LYS A 92 -15.49 3.09 -4.63
CA LYS A 92 -14.93 1.94 -5.34
C LYS A 92 -15.30 0.61 -4.69
N ARG A 93 -16.17 0.61 -3.66
CA ARG A 93 -16.66 -0.61 -3.03
C ARG A 93 -17.19 -1.55 -4.09
N GLN A 94 -16.59 -2.73 -4.11
CA GLN A 94 -17.03 -3.84 -4.94
C GLN A 94 -17.75 -4.89 -4.07
N ARG A 95 -18.45 -5.87 -4.67
CA ARG A 95 -19.16 -6.95 -3.96
C ARG A 95 -18.25 -8.11 -3.49
N TYR A 96 -16.94 -7.93 -3.54
CA TYR A 96 -15.97 -8.96 -3.16
C TYR A 96 -15.84 -9.03 -1.65
N GLU A 97 -15.03 -9.96 -1.15
CA GLU A 97 -14.80 -10.09 0.29
C GLU A 97 -13.62 -9.27 0.79
N TYR A 98 -12.65 -9.00 -0.08
CA TYR A 98 -11.56 -8.05 0.16
C TYR A 98 -11.32 -7.24 -1.11
N PHE A 99 -10.71 -6.08 -0.95
CA PHE A 99 -10.11 -5.37 -2.07
C PHE A 99 -8.81 -4.72 -1.63
N GLN A 100 -7.86 -4.65 -2.55
CA GLN A 100 -6.62 -3.91 -2.38
C GLN A 100 -6.70 -2.56 -3.06
N ALA A 101 -6.06 -1.58 -2.45
CA ALA A 101 -5.81 -0.28 -3.04
C ALA A 101 -4.33 0.04 -2.98
N ILE A 102 -3.78 0.46 -4.13
CA ILE A 102 -2.43 0.98 -4.23
C ILE A 102 -2.51 2.49 -4.29
N ILE A 103 -1.82 3.14 -3.36
CA ILE A 103 -1.77 4.58 -3.20
C ILE A 103 -0.33 5.03 -3.47
N GLU A 104 -0.16 6.01 -4.36
CA GLU A 104 1.16 6.63 -4.56
C GLU A 104 1.43 7.67 -3.48
N VAL A 105 2.68 7.72 -3.03
CA VAL A 105 3.15 8.62 -1.98
C VAL A 105 4.24 9.53 -2.55
N PRO A 106 3.90 10.77 -2.92
CA PRO A 106 4.88 11.73 -3.40
C PRO A 106 5.73 12.25 -2.25
N GLY A 107 7.04 12.31 -2.43
CA GLY A 107 7.96 13.00 -1.54
C GLY A 107 8.20 14.44 -1.98
N LYS A 108 8.27 15.37 -1.02
CA LYS A 108 8.86 16.70 -1.22
C LYS A 108 10.10 16.84 -0.38
N LEU A 109 11.17 17.38 -0.98
CA LEU A 109 12.41 17.64 -0.27
C LEU A 109 12.21 18.74 0.77
N THR A 110 12.58 18.45 2.01
CA THR A 110 12.62 19.36 3.15
C THR A 110 14.06 19.46 3.67
N LYS A 111 14.27 20.31 4.68
CA LYS A 111 15.57 20.42 5.37
C LYS A 111 16.03 19.11 6.02
N ASN A 112 15.11 18.17 6.24
CA ASN A 112 15.37 16.89 6.91
C ASN A 112 15.34 15.69 5.94
N GLY A 113 15.32 15.94 4.62
CA GLY A 113 15.15 14.91 3.58
C GLY A 113 13.75 14.92 2.96
N TYR A 114 13.37 13.84 2.28
CA TYR A 114 12.04 13.77 1.65
C TYR A 114 10.95 13.45 2.67
N GLU A 115 9.85 14.20 2.62
CA GLU A 115 8.65 13.97 3.43
C GLU A 115 7.42 13.74 2.54
N PRO A 116 6.46 12.91 2.98
CA PRO A 116 5.22 12.71 2.24
C PRO A 116 4.42 14.00 2.10
N SER A 117 4.08 14.34 0.86
CA SER A 117 3.40 15.59 0.53
C SER A 117 2.56 15.46 -0.75
N GLY A 118 1.68 16.43 -0.97
CA GLY A 118 0.83 16.47 -2.17
C GLY A 118 -0.47 15.67 -2.00
N LYS A 119 -1.04 15.28 -3.14
CA LYS A 119 -2.23 14.43 -3.20
C LYS A 119 -1.71 12.98 -3.20
N PHE A 120 -2.28 12.08 -2.40
CA PHE A 120 -1.95 10.66 -2.42
C PHE A 120 -2.93 9.94 -3.38
N PRO A 121 -2.64 9.83 -4.68
CA PRO A 121 -3.62 9.30 -5.63
C PRO A 121 -3.79 7.80 -5.44
N LEU A 122 -5.03 7.34 -5.56
CA LEU A 122 -5.34 5.92 -5.76
C LEU A 122 -4.95 5.56 -7.20
N VAL A 123 -3.86 4.81 -7.35
CA VAL A 123 -3.35 4.41 -8.67
C VAL A 123 -3.94 3.09 -9.14
N ARG A 124 -4.40 2.25 -8.22
CA ARG A 124 -5.06 0.98 -8.55
C ARG A 124 -5.98 0.54 -7.41
N VAL A 125 -7.13 -0.05 -7.76
CA VAL A 125 -8.05 -0.68 -6.81
C VAL A 125 -8.53 -1.99 -7.43
N GLU A 126 -8.36 -3.10 -6.73
CA GLU A 126 -8.66 -4.44 -7.26
C GLU A 126 -9.32 -5.32 -6.21
N PRO A 127 -10.23 -6.21 -6.63
CA PRO A 127 -10.75 -7.22 -5.74
C PRO A 127 -9.66 -8.20 -5.32
N LEU A 128 -9.79 -8.66 -4.08
CA LEU A 128 -9.02 -9.78 -3.53
C LEU A 128 -9.98 -10.88 -3.11
N GLU A 129 -9.60 -12.10 -3.42
CA GLU A 129 -10.33 -13.31 -3.03
C GLU A 129 -9.72 -13.88 -1.74
N LEU A 130 -10.54 -14.46 -0.85
CA LEU A 130 -10.09 -15.05 0.42
C LEU A 130 -8.94 -16.04 0.26
N TYR A 131 -9.02 -16.89 -0.76
CA TYR A 131 -8.03 -17.95 -0.99
C TYR A 131 -6.62 -17.38 -1.22
N GLU A 132 -6.50 -16.11 -1.64
CA GLU A 132 -5.21 -15.45 -1.82
C GLU A 132 -4.44 -15.25 -0.50
N PHE A 133 -5.16 -15.23 0.63
CA PHE A 133 -4.61 -15.08 1.97
C PHE A 133 -4.32 -16.42 2.66
N GLU A 134 -4.82 -17.55 2.16
CA GLU A 134 -4.63 -18.89 2.77
C GLU A 134 -3.15 -19.30 2.84
N SER A 135 -2.33 -18.74 1.96
CA SER A 135 -0.88 -18.97 1.92
C SER A 135 -0.09 -18.14 2.94
N ILE A 136 -0.72 -17.14 3.55
CA ILE A 136 -0.09 -16.20 4.48
C ILE A 136 -0.37 -16.69 5.91
N MET A 137 0.66 -17.22 6.58
CA MET A 137 0.54 -17.92 7.87
C MET A 137 -0.33 -17.21 8.93
N PRO A 138 -0.20 -15.89 9.17
CA PRO A 138 -1.09 -15.16 10.10
C PRO A 138 -2.58 -15.16 9.74
N TYR A 139 -2.94 -15.31 8.47
CA TYR A 139 -4.33 -15.22 7.99
C TYR A 139 -4.95 -16.60 7.71
N LYS A 140 -4.13 -17.62 7.48
CA LYS A 140 -4.58 -19.00 7.21
C LYS A 140 -5.50 -19.54 8.31
N ASP A 141 -5.13 -19.36 9.57
CA ASP A 141 -5.89 -19.88 10.71
C ASP A 141 -7.18 -19.08 10.96
N TRP A 142 -7.16 -17.78 10.65
CA TRP A 142 -8.34 -16.91 10.74
C TRP A 142 -9.38 -17.27 9.67
N ILE A 143 -8.95 -17.49 8.43
CA ILE A 143 -9.85 -17.83 7.31
C ILE A 143 -10.53 -19.18 7.52
N LYS A 144 -9.80 -20.17 8.04
CA LYS A 144 -10.36 -21.50 8.35
C LYS A 144 -11.40 -21.49 9.48
N SER A 145 -11.50 -20.40 10.23
CA SER A 145 -12.42 -20.24 11.35
C SER A 145 -13.72 -19.50 11.00
N MET A 146 -13.80 -18.93 9.79
CA MET A 146 -15.02 -18.34 9.22
C MET A 146 -15.87 -19.41 8.53
#